data_AF-B3NU18-F1
#
_entry.id   AF-B3NU18-F1
#
_cell.length_a   1.000
_cell.length_b   1.000
_cell.length_c   1.000
_cell.angle_alpha   90.00
_cell.angle_beta   90.00
_cell.angle_gamma   90.00
#
_symmetry.space_group_name_H-M   'P 1'
#
loop_
_entity.id
_entity.type
_entity.pdbx_description
1 polymer ?
#
loop_
_entity_poly.entity_id
_entity_poly.type
_entity_poly.pdbx_seq_one_letter_code
_entity_poly.pdbx_strand_id
1 'polypeptide(L)'
;MTRYLYADQILEAFNVFHRPLHLDEVAAYVAEMEGKAVDEVRLAVDNTLTAGWMHGFLSTEHGLFTLICGYWDDSQPKEKQRTAQPMLRSS
;
A
#
# COMPACT_ATOMS: atom_id res chain seq x y z
N MET A 1 21.56 -4.12 9.43
CA MET A 1 20.65 -4.23 8.28
C MET A 1 19.28 -3.74 8.71
N THR A 2 18.95 -2.49 8.39
CA THR A 2 17.62 -1.92 8.58
C THR A 2 16.66 -2.66 7.65
N ARG A 3 15.67 -3.36 8.22
CA ARG A 3 14.97 -4.46 7.53
C ARG A 3 14.00 -3.99 6.45
N TYR A 4 13.65 -2.70 6.43
CA TYR A 4 12.78 -2.07 5.45
C TYR A 4 13.30 -0.66 5.19
N LEU A 5 13.88 -0.45 4.02
CA LEU A 5 14.37 0.86 3.60
C LEU A 5 13.25 1.62 2.89
N TYR A 6 13.31 2.94 2.96
CA TYR A 6 12.43 3.86 2.25
C TYR A 6 10.95 3.82 2.66
N ALA A 7 10.62 3.29 3.84
CA ALA A 7 9.23 3.20 4.29
C ALA A 7 8.54 4.57 4.34
N ASP A 8 9.24 5.60 4.83
CA ASP A 8 8.71 6.95 4.92
C ASP A 8 8.45 7.55 3.53
N GLN A 9 9.41 7.43 2.61
CA GLN A 9 9.28 7.90 1.22
C GLN A 9 8.18 7.15 0.46
N ILE A 10 8.00 5.85 0.73
CA ILE A 10 6.93 5.06 0.13
C ILE A 10 5.56 5.54 0.64
N LEU A 11 5.42 5.79 1.95
CA LEU A 11 4.19 6.34 2.52
C LEU A 11 3.91 7.75 1.98
N GLU A 12 4.94 8.57 1.84
CA GLU A 12 4.84 9.90 1.25
C GLU A 12 4.34 9.83 -0.21
N ALA A 13 4.84 8.89 -1.02
CA ALA A 13 4.35 8.69 -2.38
C ALA A 13 2.82 8.45 -2.41
N PHE A 14 2.31 7.54 -1.58
CA PHE A 14 0.86 7.29 -1.51
C PHE A 14 0.08 8.53 -1.04
N ASN A 15 0.64 9.31 -0.13
CA ASN A 15 0.04 10.57 0.33
C ASN A 15 0.09 11.68 -0.72
N VAL A 16 1.09 11.73 -1.59
CA VAL A 16 1.18 12.74 -2.65
C VAL A 16 0.22 12.43 -3.79
N PHE A 17 0.15 11.17 -4.21
CA PHE A 17 -0.62 10.79 -5.40
C PHE A 17 -2.09 10.50 -5.11
N HIS A 18 -2.46 10.19 -3.87
CA HIS A 18 -3.86 9.91 -3.47
C HIS A 18 -4.57 8.89 -4.38
N ARG A 19 -3.84 7.85 -4.80
CA ARG A 19 -4.36 6.78 -5.67
C ARG A 19 -3.54 5.50 -5.53
N PRO A 20 -4.04 4.37 -6.04
CA PRO A 20 -3.22 3.18 -6.24
C PRO A 20 -2.02 3.46 -7.15
N LEU A 21 -0.86 2.87 -6.82
CA LEU A 21 0.41 3.09 -7.53
C LEU A 21 1.02 1.78 -8.00
N HIS A 22 1.65 1.78 -9.17
CA HIS A 22 2.52 0.70 -9.60
C HIS A 22 3.88 0.75 -8.90
N LEU A 23 4.56 -0.40 -8.82
CA LEU A 23 5.93 -0.49 -8.31
C LEU A 23 6.85 0.54 -8.97
N ASP A 24 6.75 0.70 -10.29
CA ASP A 24 7.60 1.63 -11.06
C ASP A 24 7.39 3.08 -10.64
N GLU A 25 6.15 3.46 -10.32
CA GLU A 25 5.81 4.82 -9.89
C GLU A 25 6.35 5.10 -8.49
N VAL A 26 6.20 4.14 -7.58
CA VAL A 26 6.75 4.25 -6.22
C VAL A 26 8.28 4.29 -6.28
N ALA A 27 8.90 3.43 -7.08
CA ALA A 27 10.36 3.37 -7.23
C ALA A 27 10.92 4.65 -7.85
N ALA A 28 10.25 5.22 -8.86
CA ALA A 28 10.63 6.49 -9.46
C ALA A 28 10.56 7.64 -8.44
N TYR A 29 9.47 7.71 -7.66
CA TYR A 29 9.31 8.73 -6.63
C TYR A 29 10.40 8.63 -5.56
N VAL A 30 10.65 7.43 -5.03
CA VAL A 30 11.70 7.19 -4.03
C VAL A 30 13.08 7.53 -4.58
N ALA A 31 13.35 7.19 -5.84
CA ALA A 31 14.63 7.51 -6.49
C ALA A 31 14.85 9.03 -6.59
N GLU A 32 13.81 9.78 -6.95
CA GLU A 32 13.84 11.24 -7.02
C GLU A 32 14.11 11.86 -5.65
N MET A 33 13.39 11.42 -4.61
CA MET A 33 13.56 11.92 -3.24
C MET A 33 14.93 11.61 -2.65
N GLU A 34 15.53 10.48 -3.04
CA GLU A 34 16.84 10.03 -2.55
C GLU A 34 18.02 10.49 -3.41
N GLY A 35 17.76 11.13 -4.56
CA GLY A 35 18.79 11.51 -5.53
C GLY A 35 19.55 10.30 -6.11
N LYS A 36 18.88 9.17 -6.28
CA LYS A 36 19.44 7.89 -6.74
C LYS A 36 18.86 7.47 -8.09
N ALA A 37 19.49 6.49 -8.73
CA ALA A 37 18.89 5.85 -9.90
C ALA A 37 17.76 4.90 -9.48
N VAL A 38 16.73 4.76 -10.33
CA VAL A 38 15.58 3.87 -10.06
C VAL A 38 16.04 2.43 -9.80
N ASP A 39 16.99 1.93 -10.59
CA ASP A 39 17.51 0.57 -10.46
C ASP A 39 18.17 0.30 -9.09
N GLU A 40 18.74 1.34 -8.45
CA GLU A 40 19.39 1.22 -7.14
C GLU A 40 18.38 1.06 -6.00
N VAL A 41 17.19 1.64 -6.15
CA VAL A 41 16.15 1.62 -5.09
C VAL A 41 15.07 0.57 -5.36
N ARG A 42 14.89 0.14 -6.61
CA ARG A 42 13.78 -0.72 -7.05
C ARG A 42 13.61 -1.97 -6.20
N LEU A 43 14.68 -2.74 -5.98
CA LEU A 43 14.63 -3.98 -5.20
C LEU A 43 14.26 -3.72 -3.73
N ALA A 44 14.77 -2.63 -3.15
CA ALA A 44 14.45 -2.27 -1.77
C ALA A 44 12.98 -1.83 -1.65
N VAL A 45 12.49 -1.05 -2.61
CA VAL A 45 11.09 -0.61 -2.68
C VAL A 45 10.15 -1.81 -2.83
N ASP A 46 10.45 -2.73 -3.75
CA ASP A 46 9.65 -3.94 -3.97
C ASP A 46 9.55 -4.81 -2.70
N ASN A 47 10.69 -5.04 -2.03
CA ASN A 47 10.73 -5.78 -0.77
C ASN A 47 9.89 -5.11 0.32
N THR A 48 9.96 -3.78 0.44
CA THR A 48 9.20 -3.02 1.44
C THR A 48 7.69 -3.01 1.11
N LEU A 49 7.30 -2.85 -0.15
CA LEU A 49 5.89 -2.95 -0.58
C LEU A 49 5.33 -4.36 -0.35
N THR A 50 6.10 -5.38 -0.69
CA THR A 50 5.74 -6.78 -0.44
C THR A 50 5.54 -7.03 1.05
N ALA A 51 6.44 -6.53 1.91
CA ALA A 51 6.28 -6.63 3.35
C ALA A 51 5.02 -5.89 3.83
N GLY A 52 4.78 -4.68 3.34
CA GLY A 52 3.58 -3.89 3.66
C GLY A 52 2.29 -4.62 3.29
N TRP A 53 2.27 -5.31 2.14
CA TRP A 53 1.14 -6.15 1.73
C TRP A 53 0.98 -7.38 2.63
N MET A 54 2.05 -8.12 2.89
CA MET A 54 2.02 -9.32 3.75
C MET A 54 1.54 -9.03 5.17
N HIS A 55 1.83 -7.84 5.68
CA HIS A 55 1.41 -7.40 7.01
C HIS A 55 0.04 -6.70 7.03
N GLY A 56 -0.64 -6.56 5.88
CA GLY A 56 -1.99 -6.01 5.78
C GLY A 56 -2.06 -4.47 5.82
N PHE A 57 -0.95 -3.77 5.58
CA PHE A 57 -0.92 -2.32 5.43
C PHE A 57 -1.25 -1.87 4.00
N LEU A 58 -0.91 -2.71 3.03
CA LEU A 58 -1.19 -2.50 1.62
C LEU A 58 -2.16 -3.58 1.11
N SER A 59 -3.00 -3.22 0.16
CA SER A 59 -3.69 -4.15 -0.72
C SER A 59 -2.98 -4.14 -2.08
N THR A 60 -3.01 -5.27 -2.77
CA THR A 60 -2.56 -5.36 -4.17
C THR A 60 -3.70 -5.86 -5.05
N GLU A 61 -3.96 -5.13 -6.13
CA GLU A 61 -4.97 -5.47 -7.13
C GLU A 61 -4.43 -5.12 -8.52
N HIS A 62 -4.42 -6.08 -9.45
CA HIS A 62 -3.91 -5.89 -10.82
C HIS A 62 -2.49 -5.27 -10.91
N GLY A 63 -1.61 -5.55 -9.94
CA GLY A 63 -0.26 -4.99 -9.91
C GLY A 63 -0.17 -3.54 -9.43
N LEU A 64 -1.26 -3.01 -8.88
CA LEU A 64 -1.31 -1.74 -8.18
C LEU A 64 -1.27 -1.98 -6.66
N PHE A 65 -0.52 -1.16 -5.95
CA PHE A 65 -0.50 -1.12 -4.50
C PHE A 65 -1.42 0.00 -4.00
N THR A 66 -2.21 -0.29 -2.97
CA THR A 66 -3.12 0.66 -2.33
C THR A 66 -2.92 0.64 -0.83
N LEU A 67 -2.76 1.82 -0.22
CA LEU A 67 -2.72 1.95 1.24
C LEU A 67 -4.09 1.61 1.84
N ILE A 68 -4.15 0.64 2.77
CA ILE A 68 -5.40 0.22 3.44
C ILE A 68 -5.78 1.20 4.55
N CYS A 69 -4.82 1.89 5.14
CA CYS A 69 -5.08 2.98 6.07
C CYS A 69 -5.78 4.11 5.29
N GLY A 70 -7.01 4.48 5.69
CA GLY A 70 -7.84 5.54 5.08
C GLY A 70 -7.27 6.94 5.27
N TYR A 71 -5.96 7.12 5.06
CA TYR A 71 -5.20 8.33 5.36
C TYR A 71 -5.46 9.46 4.37
N TRP A 72 -6.12 9.19 3.23
CA TRP A 72 -6.46 10.20 2.24
C TRP A 72 -7.92 10.16 1.77
N ASP A 73 -8.73 9.26 2.34
CA ASP A 73 -10.11 9.10 1.92
C ASP A 73 -11.03 10.00 2.75
N ASP A 74 -11.09 11.29 2.40
CA ASP A 74 -12.16 12.19 2.87
C ASP A 74 -13.54 11.77 2.31
N SER A 75 -13.65 10.68 1.54
CA SER A 75 -14.85 10.34 0.78
C SER A 75 -15.06 8.86 0.47
N GLN A 76 -14.93 7.91 1.41
CA GLN A 76 -15.70 6.66 1.30
C GLN A 76 -16.26 6.13 2.63
N PRO A 77 -17.59 5.90 2.69
CA PRO A 77 -18.13 4.88 3.55
C PRO A 77 -17.99 3.54 2.83
N LYS A 78 -17.13 2.64 3.32
CA LYS A 78 -17.21 1.21 2.95
C LYS A 78 -17.60 0.38 4.16
N GLU A 79 -18.91 0.32 4.35
CA GLU A 79 -19.56 -0.65 5.20
C GLU A 79 -19.33 -2.09 4.69
N LYS A 80 -18.71 -2.90 5.58
CA LYS A 80 -18.97 -4.32 5.89
C LYS A 80 -19.11 -5.34 4.75
N GLN A 81 -18.27 -6.37 4.83
CA GLN A 81 -18.69 -7.76 4.65
C GLN A 81 -18.15 -8.63 5.80
N ARG A 82 -18.81 -8.54 6.97
CA ARG A 82 -18.88 -9.68 7.89
C ARG A 82 -20.14 -10.44 7.50
N THR A 83 -19.93 -11.62 6.93
CA THR A 83 -20.94 -12.57 6.45
C THR A 83 -22.01 -12.79 7.52
N ALA A 84 -23.27 -12.54 7.15
CA ALA A 84 -24.42 -12.86 7.96
C ALA A 84 -24.49 -14.38 8.20
N GLN A 85 -24.50 -14.80 9.46
CA GLN A 85 -25.14 -16.07 9.83
C GLN A 85 -26.59 -15.76 10.22
N PRO A 86 -27.59 -16.17 9.43
CA PRO A 86 -28.93 -16.31 9.96
C PRO A 86 -28.99 -17.60 10.78
N MET A 87 -28.90 -17.50 12.10
CA MET A 87 -29.30 -18.62 12.95
C MET A 87 -30.82 -18.73 12.89
N LEU A 88 -31.26 -19.77 12.19
CA LEU A 88 -32.65 -20.18 12.01
C LEU A 88 -33.42 -20.21 13.34
N ARG A 89 -34.64 -19.65 13.33
CA ARG A 89 -35.70 -19.92 14.30
C ARG A 89 -35.92 -21.43 14.43
N SER A 90 -36.14 -21.91 15.65
CA SER A 90 -36.92 -23.14 15.88
C SER A 90 -37.73 -23.01 17.17
N SER A 91 -39.06 -23.13 16.94
CA SER A 91 -40.17 -23.58 17.79
C SER A 91 -40.37 -23.01 19.19
#